data_AF-A0A849F6Y0-F1
#
_entry.id   AF-A0A849F6Y0-F1
#
_cell.length_a   1.000
_cell.length_b   1.000
_cell.length_c   1.000
_cell.angle_alpha   90.00
_cell.angle_beta   90.00
_cell.angle_gamma   90.00
#
_symmetry.space_group_name_H-M   'P 1'
#
loop_
_entity.id
_entity.type
_entity.pdbx_description
1 polymer ?
#
loop_
_entity_poly.entity_id
_entity_poly.type
_entity_poly.pdbx_seq_one_letter_code
_entity_poly.pdbx_strand_id
1 'polypeptide(L)'
;MTFNGHYVYAAGVALAAFSGVLISWDPGTVCRLSSDAMPDSPFSYPALCFTFWAYSVPVGLILAATGALMLAGAGRGLTLPFLIGALATYAAIAIANDPMPHIPPLFGIGGGLILLFYFLILWVTKAEMRANPFKLIGYTFLVTGFWFACGMASRPYHDLLDSGQSPIDIMAYFVIAMGFLLLGEVRARRRAPGAHRTGLEGHTA
;
A
#
# COMPACT_ATOMS: atom_id res chain seq x y z
N MET A 1 15.54 -23.53 0.32
CA MET A 1 14.08 -23.29 0.28
C MET A 1 13.79 -22.17 -0.70
N THR A 2 13.33 -22.51 -1.91
CA THR A 2 12.78 -21.54 -2.86
C THR A 2 11.37 -21.20 -2.41
N PHE A 3 11.22 -20.15 -1.58
CA PHE A 3 9.90 -19.58 -1.32
C PHE A 3 9.29 -19.14 -2.65
N ASN A 4 8.10 -19.63 -2.97
CA ASN A 4 7.43 -19.29 -4.22
C ASN A 4 6.88 -17.86 -4.11
N GLY A 5 7.48 -16.93 -4.88
CA GLY A 5 7.11 -15.52 -4.88
C GLY A 5 5.64 -15.25 -5.20
N HIS A 6 4.97 -16.16 -5.92
CA HIS A 6 3.53 -16.06 -6.19
C HIS A 6 2.70 -16.13 -4.91
N TYR A 7 3.05 -17.02 -3.97
CA TYR A 7 2.32 -17.14 -2.71
C TYR A 7 2.54 -15.93 -1.82
N VAL A 8 3.76 -15.40 -1.76
CA VAL A 8 4.08 -14.19 -0.97
C VAL A 8 3.34 -12.98 -1.54
N TYR A 9 3.34 -12.82 -2.87
CA TYR A 9 2.61 -11.76 -3.54
C TYR A 9 1.10 -11.87 -3.28
N ALA A 10 0.52 -13.05 -3.52
CA ALA A 10 -0.92 -13.28 -3.34
C ALA A 10 -1.35 -13.09 -1.89
N ALA A 11 -0.55 -13.56 -0.91
CA ALA A 11 -0.82 -13.35 0.51
C ALA A 11 -0.81 -11.86 0.87
N GLY A 12 0.16 -11.09 0.35
CA GLY A 12 0.23 -9.64 0.57
C GLY A 12 -0.96 -8.89 -0.02
N VAL A 13 -1.33 -9.20 -1.27
CA VAL A 13 -2.53 -8.62 -1.92
C VAL A 13 -3.79 -8.98 -1.15
N ALA A 14 -3.96 -10.26 -0.78
CA ALA A 14 -5.13 -10.72 -0.05
C ALA A 14 -5.23 -10.02 1.32
N LEU A 15 -4.13 -9.89 2.05
CA LEU A 15 -4.10 -9.21 3.34
C LEU A 15 -4.46 -7.72 3.20
N ALA A 16 -3.83 -7.01 2.25
CA ALA A 16 -4.09 -5.60 2.04
C ALA A 16 -5.51 -5.32 1.53
N ALA A 17 -6.02 -6.15 0.60
CA ALA A 17 -7.36 -5.98 0.05
C ALA A 17 -8.46 -6.38 1.06
N PHE A 18 -8.28 -7.50 1.77
CA PHE A 18 -9.23 -7.94 2.78
C PHE A 18 -9.36 -6.88 3.89
N SER A 19 -8.22 -6.44 4.43
CA SER A 19 -8.24 -5.45 5.50
C SER A 19 -8.60 -4.05 5.01
N GLY A 20 -8.05 -3.60 3.89
CA GLY A 20 -8.23 -2.23 3.40
C GLY A 20 -9.59 -1.96 2.77
N VAL A 21 -10.27 -3.00 2.26
CA VAL A 21 -11.59 -2.84 1.60
C VAL A 21 -12.71 -3.42 2.46
N LEU A 22 -12.61 -4.69 2.87
CA LEU A 22 -13.73 -5.38 3.53
C LEU A 22 -13.93 -4.89 4.96
N ILE A 23 -12.86 -4.72 5.73
CA ILE A 23 -12.98 -4.23 7.11
C ILE A 23 -13.32 -2.73 7.13
N SER A 24 -12.82 -1.95 6.17
CA SER A 24 -13.17 -0.54 6.04
C SER A 24 -14.65 -0.29 5.66
N TRP A 25 -15.35 -1.29 5.12
CA TRP A 25 -16.79 -1.21 4.83
C TRP A 25 -17.67 -1.49 6.04
N ASP A 26 -17.11 -1.91 7.16
CA ASP A 26 -17.86 -2.03 8.40
C ASP A 26 -18.29 -0.63 8.87
N PRO A 27 -19.60 -0.31 8.95
CA PRO A 27 -20.10 1.00 9.38
C PRO A 27 -19.90 1.26 10.88
N GLY A 28 -18.94 0.59 11.52
CA GLY A 28 -18.71 0.62 12.96
C GLY A 28 -19.62 -0.34 13.74
N THR A 29 -19.98 -1.49 13.16
CA THR A 29 -20.74 -2.55 13.86
C THR A 29 -19.84 -3.63 14.46
N VAL A 30 -18.65 -3.85 13.90
CA VAL A 30 -17.70 -4.90 14.31
C VAL A 30 -16.42 -4.29 14.91
N CYS A 31 -15.94 -3.17 14.34
CA CYS A 31 -14.66 -2.53 14.66
C CYS A 31 -14.89 -1.07 15.11
N ARG A 32 -15.91 -0.88 15.96
CA ARG A 32 -16.34 0.43 16.47
C ARG A 32 -15.31 0.99 17.46
N LEU A 33 -14.33 1.72 16.95
CA LEU A 33 -13.57 2.68 17.74
C LEU A 33 -13.77 4.07 17.12
N SER A 34 -14.53 4.92 17.81
CA SER A 34 -14.18 6.34 17.78
C SER A 34 -12.87 6.46 18.56
N SER A 35 -11.97 7.38 18.19
CA SER A 35 -10.69 7.57 18.91
C SER A 35 -10.90 7.83 20.41
N ASP A 36 -12.08 8.32 20.78
CA ASP A 36 -12.44 8.74 22.14
C ASP A 36 -13.16 7.64 22.93
N ALA A 37 -13.49 6.53 22.27
CA ALA A 37 -14.17 5.36 22.84
C ALA A 37 -13.31 4.09 22.74
N MET A 38 -11.98 4.25 22.75
CA MET A 38 -11.07 3.11 22.81
C MET A 38 -11.34 2.37 24.14
N PRO A 39 -11.80 1.10 24.10
CA PRO A 39 -12.12 0.36 25.32
C PRO A 39 -10.89 0.25 26.21
N ASP A 40 -11.09 0.36 27.52
CA ASP A 40 -10.01 0.34 28.54
C ASP A 40 -9.07 -0.88 28.43
N SER A 41 -9.52 -1.94 27.76
CA SER A 41 -8.73 -3.13 27.46
C SER A 41 -8.21 -3.15 26.02
N PRO A 42 -6.88 -3.15 25.82
CA PRO A 42 -6.26 -3.31 24.50
C PRO A 42 -6.50 -4.69 23.87
N PHE A 43 -7.04 -5.64 24.63
CA PHE A 43 -7.37 -7.00 24.17
C PHE A 43 -8.86 -7.19 23.89
N SER A 44 -9.66 -6.13 23.95
CA SER A 44 -11.06 -6.20 23.56
C SER A 44 -11.19 -6.45 22.05
N TYR A 45 -12.26 -7.14 21.65
CA TYR A 45 -12.51 -7.45 20.24
C TYR A 45 -12.51 -6.22 19.31
N PRO A 46 -13.12 -5.06 19.68
CA PRO A 46 -13.07 -3.86 18.85
C PRO A 46 -11.65 -3.30 18.70
N ALA A 47 -10.87 -3.25 19.78
CA ALA A 47 -9.48 -2.79 19.74
C ALA A 47 -8.61 -3.72 18.88
N LEU A 48 -8.75 -5.03 19.05
CA LEU A 48 -8.03 -6.01 18.24
C LEU A 48 -8.42 -5.96 16.77
N CYS A 49 -9.70 -5.77 16.44
CA CYS A 49 -10.12 -5.57 15.05
C CYS A 49 -9.49 -4.29 14.47
N PHE A 50 -9.55 -3.20 15.23
CA PHE A 50 -9.01 -1.91 14.80
C PHE A 50 -7.50 -1.97 14.57
N THR A 51 -6.76 -2.53 15.53
CA THR A 51 -5.32 -2.81 15.42
C THR A 51 -5.02 -3.70 14.23
N PHE A 52 -5.78 -4.78 14.03
CA PHE A 52 -5.62 -5.65 12.87
C PHE A 52 -5.80 -4.86 11.57
N TRP A 53 -6.87 -4.08 11.43
CA TRP A 53 -7.12 -3.24 10.26
C TRP A 53 -5.98 -2.24 10.01
N ALA A 54 -5.64 -1.43 11.02
CA ALA A 54 -4.68 -0.34 10.91
C ALA A 54 -3.31 -0.83 10.46
N TYR A 55 -2.94 -2.03 10.90
CA TYR A 55 -1.59 -2.55 10.71
C TYR A 55 -1.45 -3.62 9.62
N SER A 56 -2.52 -4.32 9.27
CA SER A 56 -2.46 -5.38 8.25
C SER A 56 -2.32 -4.84 6.83
N VAL A 57 -2.83 -3.64 6.52
CA VAL A 57 -2.70 -3.06 5.17
C VAL A 57 -1.25 -2.74 4.82
N PRO A 58 -0.48 -1.97 5.61
CA PRO A 58 0.94 -1.75 5.36
C PRO A 58 1.74 -3.05 5.28
N VAL A 59 1.47 -4.02 6.18
CA VAL A 59 2.11 -5.33 6.13
C VAL A 59 1.80 -6.06 4.82
N GLY A 60 0.54 -6.04 4.37
CA GLY A 60 0.13 -6.63 3.11
C GLY A 60 0.82 -5.99 1.91
N LEU A 61 0.97 -4.66 1.90
CA LEU A 61 1.73 -3.93 0.88
C LEU A 61 3.20 -4.34 0.83
N ILE A 62 3.86 -4.42 1.99
CA ILE A 62 5.25 -4.85 2.11
C ILE A 62 5.40 -6.28 1.57
N LEU A 63 4.52 -7.21 1.97
CA LEU A 63 4.53 -8.59 1.49
C LEU A 63 4.30 -8.67 -0.02
N ALA A 64 3.35 -7.90 -0.55
CA ALA A 64 3.08 -7.85 -1.98
C ALA A 64 4.32 -7.35 -2.75
N ALA A 65 4.97 -6.29 -2.28
CA ALA A 65 6.22 -5.79 -2.86
C ALA A 65 7.34 -6.82 -2.78
N THR A 66 7.52 -7.50 -1.65
CA THR A 66 8.51 -8.58 -1.49
C THR A 66 8.23 -9.72 -2.48
N GLY A 67 6.97 -10.15 -2.60
CA GLY A 67 6.57 -11.16 -3.57
C GLY A 67 6.86 -10.72 -5.00
N ALA A 68 6.61 -9.45 -5.34
CA ALA A 68 6.93 -8.88 -6.65
C ALA A 68 8.44 -8.90 -6.95
N LEU A 69 9.29 -8.56 -5.97
CA LEU A 69 10.76 -8.69 -6.09
C LEU A 69 11.17 -10.14 -6.35
N MET A 70 10.61 -11.09 -5.61
CA MET A 70 10.89 -12.51 -5.78
C MET A 70 10.49 -13.00 -7.19
N LEU A 71 9.32 -12.59 -7.67
CA LEU A 71 8.83 -12.91 -9.01
C LEU A 71 9.67 -12.27 -10.13
N ALA A 72 10.23 -11.08 -9.86
CA ALA A 72 11.17 -10.41 -10.75
C ALA A 72 12.57 -11.06 -10.73
N GLY A 73 12.82 -12.07 -9.88
CA GLY A 73 14.11 -12.71 -9.73
C GLY A 73 15.14 -11.83 -9.01
N ALA A 74 14.70 -10.87 -8.19
CA ALA A 74 15.57 -10.11 -7.33
C ALA A 74 16.25 -11.06 -6.33
N GLY A 75 17.58 -11.14 -6.40
CA GLY A 75 18.37 -12.03 -5.55
C GLY A 75 18.12 -11.79 -4.06
N ARG A 76 18.46 -12.79 -3.23
CA ARG A 76 18.24 -12.73 -1.78
C ARG A 76 18.91 -11.52 -1.10
N GLY A 77 20.04 -11.06 -1.64
CA GLY A 77 20.77 -9.89 -1.15
C GLY A 77 20.03 -8.55 -1.27
N LEU A 78 18.94 -8.49 -2.03
CA LEU A 78 18.08 -7.31 -2.16
C LEU A 78 16.70 -7.54 -1.51
N THR A 79 16.09 -8.69 -1.81
CA THR A 79 14.74 -9.02 -1.34
C THR A 79 14.66 -9.11 0.18
N LEU A 80 15.65 -9.71 0.84
CA LEU A 80 15.64 -9.88 2.30
C LEU A 80 15.89 -8.55 3.04
N PRO A 81 16.92 -7.75 2.68
CA PRO A 81 17.08 -6.43 3.29
C PRO A 81 15.89 -5.50 3.06
N PHE A 82 15.25 -5.56 1.88
CA PHE A 82 14.02 -4.82 1.63
C PHE A 82 12.91 -5.22 2.61
N LEU A 83 12.60 -6.51 2.74
CA LEU A 83 11.55 -6.99 3.65
C LEU A 83 11.84 -6.57 5.09
N ILE A 84 13.06 -6.83 5.58
CA ILE A 84 13.45 -6.50 6.95
C ILE A 84 13.42 -4.98 7.16
N GLY A 85 14.01 -4.21 6.25
CA GLY A 85 14.05 -2.75 6.33
C GLY A 85 12.65 -2.15 6.31
N ALA A 86 11.78 -2.59 5.40
CA ALA A 86 10.42 -2.11 5.29
C ALA A 86 9.61 -2.42 6.55
N LEU A 87 9.70 -3.65 7.09
CA LEU A 87 9.04 -4.01 8.34
C LEU A 87 9.59 -3.25 9.55
N ALA A 88 10.91 -3.03 9.62
CA ALA A 88 11.54 -2.28 10.70
C ALA A 88 11.16 -0.79 10.67
N THR A 89 11.21 -0.16 9.50
CA THR A 89 10.74 1.23 9.32
C THR A 89 9.27 1.36 9.68
N TYR A 90 8.45 0.42 9.19
CA TYR A 90 7.04 0.39 9.52
C TYR A 90 6.79 0.25 11.03
N ALA A 91 7.49 -0.68 11.70
CA ALA A 91 7.38 -0.85 13.15
C ALA A 91 7.80 0.42 13.91
N ALA A 92 8.89 1.07 13.49
CA ALA A 92 9.34 2.32 14.09
C ALA A 92 8.29 3.44 13.96
N ILE A 93 7.68 3.58 12.77
CA ILE A 93 6.61 4.54 12.53
C ILE A 93 5.36 4.20 13.35
N ALA A 94 4.99 2.92 13.44
CA ALA A 94 3.83 2.47 14.19
C ALA A 94 3.97 2.72 15.70
N ILE A 95 5.18 2.56 16.25
CA ILE A 95 5.49 2.84 17.67
C ILE A 95 5.54 4.35 17.93
N ALA A 96 6.02 5.14 16.98
CA ALA A 96 6.17 6.58 17.12
C ALA A 96 4.85 7.36 16.98
N ASN A 97 3.78 6.73 16.45
CA ASN A 97 2.49 7.38 16.25
C ASN A 97 1.46 6.91 17.28
N ASP A 98 0.67 7.87 17.78
CA ASP A 98 -0.55 7.59 18.54
C ASP A 98 -1.57 6.79 17.71
N PRO A 99 -2.58 6.16 18.36
CA PRO A 99 -3.65 5.47 17.68
C PRO A 99 -4.18 6.26 16.48
N MET A 100 -4.29 5.57 15.35
CA MET A 100 -4.79 6.16 14.12
C MET A 100 -6.31 6.32 14.26
N PRO A 101 -6.91 7.50 14.00
CA PRO A 101 -8.36 7.59 13.91
C PRO A 101 -8.85 6.92 12.62
N HIS A 102 -10.13 6.56 12.56
CA HIS A 102 -10.72 5.87 11.42
C HIS A 102 -12.10 6.41 11.07
N ILE A 103 -12.30 6.70 9.78
CA ILE A 103 -13.58 7.14 9.21
C ILE A 103 -13.99 6.09 8.16
N PRO A 104 -14.76 5.05 8.53
CA PRO A 104 -14.88 3.83 7.74
C PRO A 104 -15.25 4.04 6.26
N PRO A 105 -16.31 4.80 5.91
CA PRO A 105 -16.74 4.91 4.52
C PRO A 105 -15.69 5.55 3.61
N LEU A 106 -14.97 6.56 4.12
CA LEU A 106 -13.97 7.28 3.35
C LEU A 106 -12.69 6.45 3.17
N PHE A 107 -12.26 5.75 4.22
CA PHE A 107 -11.10 4.85 4.16
C PHE A 107 -11.36 3.64 3.28
N GLY A 108 -12.60 3.11 3.25
CA GLY A 108 -12.96 1.99 2.40
C GLY A 108 -12.90 2.30 0.91
N ILE A 109 -13.60 3.37 0.49
CA ILE A 109 -13.64 3.72 -0.95
C ILE A 109 -12.29 4.29 -1.40
N GLY A 110 -11.78 5.29 -0.69
CA GLY A 110 -10.55 5.98 -1.06
C GLY A 110 -9.32 5.09 -0.93
N GLY A 111 -9.18 4.40 0.20
CA GLY A 111 -8.11 3.42 0.42
C GLY A 111 -8.18 2.28 -0.59
N GLY A 112 -9.37 1.76 -0.89
CA GLY A 112 -9.56 0.74 -1.92
C GLY A 112 -9.09 1.17 -3.31
N LEU A 113 -9.39 2.41 -3.73
CA LEU A 113 -8.91 2.95 -5.00
C LEU A 113 -7.39 3.15 -5.03
N ILE A 114 -6.79 3.65 -3.93
CA ILE A 114 -5.33 3.78 -3.80
C ILE A 114 -4.66 2.40 -3.92
N LEU A 115 -5.17 1.39 -3.23
CA LEU A 115 -4.67 0.02 -3.29
C LEU A 115 -4.81 -0.57 -4.70
N LEU A 116 -5.96 -0.37 -5.35
CA LEU A 116 -6.19 -0.81 -6.72
C LEU A 116 -5.15 -0.20 -7.67
N PHE A 117 -4.94 1.12 -7.61
CA PHE A 117 -3.93 1.77 -8.44
C PHE A 117 -2.53 1.28 -8.15
N TYR A 118 -2.17 1.11 -6.87
CA TYR A 118 -0.88 0.54 -6.48
C TYR A 118 -0.64 -0.84 -7.11
N PHE A 119 -1.59 -1.77 -6.98
CA PHE A 119 -1.43 -3.10 -7.56
C PHE A 119 -1.40 -3.08 -9.09
N LEU A 120 -2.14 -2.17 -9.73
CA LEU A 120 -2.06 -1.95 -11.17
C LEU A 120 -0.68 -1.40 -11.59
N ILE A 121 -0.11 -0.46 -10.82
CA ILE A 121 1.25 0.03 -11.04
C ILE A 121 2.24 -1.13 -10.92
N LEU A 122 2.11 -1.97 -9.89
CA LEU A 122 2.97 -3.13 -9.72
C LEU A 122 2.86 -4.09 -10.92
N TRP A 123 1.64 -4.32 -11.39
CA TRP A 123 1.37 -5.18 -12.53
C TRP A 123 1.96 -4.65 -13.83
N VAL A 124 1.81 -3.36 -14.10
CA VAL A 124 2.32 -2.69 -15.31
C VAL A 124 3.85 -2.66 -15.32
N THR A 125 4.47 -2.44 -14.16
CA THR A 125 5.92 -2.25 -14.02
C THR A 125 6.69 -3.52 -13.66
N LYS A 126 6.04 -4.67 -13.54
CA LYS A 126 6.65 -5.94 -13.08
C LYS A 126 7.95 -6.34 -13.81
N ALA A 127 8.04 -6.05 -15.11
CA ALA A 127 9.22 -6.36 -15.92
C ALA A 127 10.39 -5.41 -15.63
N GLU A 128 10.10 -4.16 -15.27
CA GLU A 128 11.08 -3.12 -14.97
C GLU A 128 11.63 -3.23 -13.54
N MET A 129 10.88 -3.83 -12.62
CA MET A 129 11.29 -3.97 -11.21
C MET A 129 12.59 -4.74 -11.03
N ARG A 130 12.92 -5.65 -11.96
CA ARG A 130 14.22 -6.33 -11.96
C ARG A 130 15.37 -5.36 -12.23
N ALA A 131 15.17 -4.42 -13.16
CA ALA A 131 16.17 -3.44 -13.56
C ALA A 131 16.25 -2.26 -12.59
N ASN A 132 15.13 -1.89 -11.96
CA ASN A 132 15.07 -0.80 -11.00
C ASN A 132 14.22 -1.18 -9.77
N PRO A 133 14.81 -1.90 -8.80
CA PRO A 133 14.11 -2.29 -7.58
C PRO A 133 13.77 -1.09 -6.70
N PHE A 134 14.54 0.00 -6.76
CA PHE A 134 14.26 1.23 -5.99
C PHE A 134 12.94 1.88 -6.36
N LYS A 135 12.49 1.72 -7.61
CA LYS A 135 11.17 2.17 -8.06
C LYS A 135 10.04 1.50 -7.27
N LEU A 136 10.13 0.18 -7.07
CA LEU A 136 9.19 -0.58 -6.25
C LEU A 136 9.23 -0.16 -4.78
N ILE A 137 10.44 0.00 -4.24
CA ILE A 137 10.65 0.47 -2.86
C ILE A 137 9.95 1.82 -2.69
N GLY A 138 10.20 2.76 -3.60
CA GLY A 138 9.58 4.07 -3.63
C GLY A 138 8.05 4.01 -3.63
N TYR A 139 7.44 3.19 -4.50
CA TYR A 139 5.98 3.03 -4.51
C TYR A 139 5.42 2.43 -3.23
N THR A 140 6.12 1.46 -2.66
CA THR A 140 5.66 0.79 -1.44
C THR A 140 5.66 1.76 -0.26
N PHE A 141 6.73 2.54 -0.10
CA PHE A 141 6.81 3.59 0.91
C PHE A 141 5.87 4.76 0.63
N LEU A 142 5.65 5.13 -0.63
CA LEU A 142 4.69 6.17 -1.01
C LEU A 142 3.27 5.78 -0.57
N VAL A 143 2.82 4.57 -0.90
CA VAL A 143 1.47 4.11 -0.55
C VAL A 143 1.33 3.87 0.95
N THR A 144 2.38 3.39 1.62
CA THR A 144 2.42 3.32 3.08
C THR A 144 2.32 4.72 3.69
N GLY A 145 3.00 5.71 3.09
CA GLY A 145 2.90 7.11 3.48
C GLY A 145 1.49 7.66 3.31
N PHE A 146 0.80 7.36 2.21
CA PHE A 146 -0.61 7.73 2.02
C PHE A 146 -1.52 7.10 3.07
N TRP A 147 -1.31 5.84 3.44
CA TRP A 147 -2.06 5.19 4.52
C TRP A 147 -1.95 5.98 5.83
N PHE A 148 -0.72 6.29 6.25
CA PHE A 148 -0.50 7.06 7.49
C PHE A 148 -0.97 8.51 7.39
N ALA A 149 -0.76 9.15 6.23
CA ALA A 149 -1.22 10.52 6.00
C ALA A 149 -2.75 10.61 6.03
N CYS A 150 -3.47 9.65 5.47
CA CYS A 150 -4.93 9.59 5.55
C CYS A 150 -5.41 9.57 7.00
N GLY A 151 -4.87 8.68 7.83
CA GLY A 151 -5.28 8.58 9.23
C GLY A 151 -4.89 9.79 10.08
N MET A 152 -3.72 10.40 9.84
CA MET A 152 -3.39 11.64 10.54
C MET A 152 -4.29 12.80 10.09
N ALA A 153 -4.52 12.93 8.79
CA ALA A 153 -5.34 13.97 8.20
C ALA A 153 -6.83 13.86 8.59
N SER A 154 -7.30 12.67 8.97
CA SER A 154 -8.67 12.50 9.45
C SER A 154 -8.88 12.90 10.91
N ARG A 155 -7.82 13.10 11.72
CA ARG A 155 -7.95 13.49 13.14
C ARG A 155 -8.86 14.70 13.37
N PRO A 156 -8.68 15.84 12.66
CA PRO A 156 -9.48 17.04 12.93
C PRO A 156 -10.96 16.88 12.55
N TYR A 157 -11.28 15.89 11.71
CA TYR A 157 -12.63 15.70 11.20
C TYR A 157 -13.46 14.81 12.11
N HIS A 158 -12.86 14.10 13.07
CA HIS A 158 -13.54 13.14 13.92
C HIS A 158 -14.74 13.78 14.65
N ASP A 159 -14.54 14.94 15.26
CA ASP A 159 -15.59 15.67 15.99
C ASP A 159 -16.52 16.49 15.07
N LEU A 160 -16.12 16.66 13.80
CA LEU A 160 -16.82 17.48 12.82
C LEU A 160 -17.65 16.64 11.82
N LEU A 161 -17.56 15.31 11.88
CA LEU A 161 -18.34 14.41 11.03
C LEU A 161 -19.85 14.62 11.20
N ASP A 162 -20.30 14.84 12.44
CA ASP A 162 -21.71 15.12 12.74
C ASP A 162 -22.18 16.47 12.17
N SER A 163 -21.24 17.38 11.90
CA SER A 163 -21.51 18.65 11.21
C SER A 163 -21.43 18.56 9.68
N GLY A 164 -21.21 17.35 9.13
CA GLY A 164 -21.12 17.09 7.69
C GLY A 164 -19.75 17.41 7.06
N GLN A 165 -18.73 17.72 7.87
CA GLN A 165 -17.38 17.92 7.35
C GLN A 165 -16.65 16.58 7.19
N SER A 166 -15.82 16.47 6.13
CA SER A 166 -15.12 15.22 5.80
C SER A 166 -13.76 15.51 5.17
N PRO A 167 -12.72 14.68 5.41
CA PRO A 167 -11.42 14.81 4.75
C PRO A 167 -11.44 14.31 3.29
N ILE A 168 -12.59 14.43 2.61
CA ILE A 168 -12.81 13.89 1.27
C ILE A 168 -11.85 14.49 0.23
N ASP A 169 -11.50 15.77 0.37
CA ASP A 169 -10.60 16.46 -0.54
C ASP A 169 -9.19 15.85 -0.50
N ILE A 170 -8.69 15.54 0.70
CA ILE A 170 -7.37 14.94 0.91
C ILE A 170 -7.33 13.55 0.27
N MET A 171 -8.37 12.75 0.51
CA MET A 171 -8.51 11.44 -0.09
C MET A 171 -8.57 11.51 -1.63
N ALA A 172 -9.33 12.46 -2.17
CA ALA A 172 -9.44 12.68 -3.62
C ALA A 172 -8.08 13.02 -4.23
N TYR A 173 -7.28 13.88 -3.60
CA TYR A 173 -5.94 14.20 -4.09
C TYR A 173 -5.03 12.97 -4.14
N PHE A 174 -5.04 12.10 -3.14
CA PHE A 174 -4.22 10.87 -3.16
C PHE A 174 -4.69 9.87 -4.21
N VAL A 175 -6.00 9.69 -4.38
CA VAL A 175 -6.57 8.85 -5.44
C VAL A 175 -6.17 9.37 -6.81
N ILE A 176 -6.32 10.68 -7.06
CA ILE A 176 -5.94 11.32 -8.33
C ILE A 176 -4.43 11.22 -8.58
N ALA A 177 -3.60 11.44 -7.55
CA ALA A 177 -2.15 11.31 -7.65
C ALA A 177 -1.73 9.89 -8.06
N MET A 178 -2.33 8.87 -7.45
CA MET A 178 -2.09 7.46 -7.81
C MET A 178 -2.59 7.14 -9.23
N GLY A 179 -3.72 7.71 -9.65
CA GLY A 179 -4.22 7.61 -11.01
C GLY A 179 -3.25 8.19 -12.04
N PHE A 180 -2.71 9.39 -11.79
CA PHE A 180 -1.69 10.00 -12.67
C PHE A 180 -0.39 9.21 -12.68
N LEU A 181 0.02 8.66 -11.54
CA LEU A 181 1.21 7.82 -11.46
C LEU A 181 1.04 6.55 -12.30
N LEU A 182 -0.11 5.88 -12.23
CA LEU A 182 -0.45 4.76 -13.10
C LEU A 182 -0.45 5.14 -14.58
N LEU A 183 -1.07 6.27 -14.94
CA LEU A 183 -1.08 6.75 -16.34
C LEU A 183 0.34 7.05 -16.85
N GLY A 184 1.20 7.61 -16.00
CA GLY A 184 2.61 7.83 -16.29
C GLY A 184 3.33 6.53 -16.64
N GLU A 185 3.15 5.49 -15.82
CA GLU A 185 3.76 4.18 -16.04
C GLU A 185 3.23 3.49 -17.31
N VAL A 186 1.92 3.52 -17.54
CA VAL A 186 1.33 2.99 -18.77
C VAL A 186 1.88 3.70 -20.00
N ARG A 187 2.04 5.03 -19.95
CA ARG A 187 2.56 5.82 -21.08
C ARG A 187 4.06 5.60 -21.30
N ALA A 188 4.86 5.49 -20.24
CA ALA A 188 6.29 5.19 -20.32
C ALA A 188 6.52 3.84 -21.00
N ARG A 189 5.76 2.81 -20.58
CA ARG A 189 5.82 1.47 -21.18
C ARG A 189 5.42 1.46 -22.65
N ARG A 190 4.39 2.23 -23.04
CA ARG A 190 3.97 2.36 -24.46
C ARG A 190 5.00 3.07 -25.34
N ARG A 191 5.90 3.88 -24.77
CA ARG A 191 6.97 4.59 -25.50
C ARG A 191 8.28 3.81 -25.57
N ALA A 192 8.44 2.76 -24.76
CA ALA A 192 9.56 1.83 -24.80
C ALA A 192 9.69 0.87 -26.03
N PRO A 193 8.80 0.81 -27.05
CA PRO A 193 8.95 -0.16 -28.17
C PRO A 193 10.15 0.02 -29.12
N GLY A 194 11.12 0.90 -28.86
CA GLY A 194 12.18 1.25 -29.82
C GLY A 194 13.62 0.85 -29.48
N ALA A 195 13.95 0.48 -28.24
CA ALA A 195 15.35 0.41 -27.81
C ALA A 195 16.06 -0.95 -27.98
N HIS A 196 15.46 -1.91 -28.70
CA HIS A 196 16.04 -3.26 -28.84
C HIS A 196 16.23 -3.75 -30.30
N ARG A 197 16.21 -2.85 -31.29
CA ARG A 197 16.35 -3.24 -32.71
C ARG A 197 17.45 -2.54 -33.52
N THR A 198 18.45 -1.95 -32.87
CA THR A 198 19.64 -1.41 -33.56
C THR A 198 20.89 -1.73 -32.73
N GLY A 199 21.63 -2.78 -33.09
CA GLY A 199 22.87 -3.13 -32.38
C GLY A 199 23.43 -4.53 -32.67
N LEU A 200 22.81 -5.30 -33.57
CA LEU A 200 23.34 -6.58 -34.03
C LEU A 200 23.28 -6.67 -35.56
N GLU A 201 23.71 -5.62 -36.26
CA GLU A 201 24.11 -5.76 -37.66
C GLU A 201 25.36 -4.92 -37.91
N GLY A 202 26.43 -5.60 -38.31
CA GLY A 202 27.57 -5.01 -39.00
C GLY A 202 28.76 -4.67 -38.11
N HIS A 203 29.63 -5.65 -37.86
CA HIS A 203 31.09 -5.53 -38.09
C HIS A 203 31.67 -6.93 -38.25
N THR A 204 31.37 -7.54 -39.40
CA THR A 204 32.26 -8.50 -40.06
C THR A 204 32.80 -7.80 -41.30
N ALA A 205 34.03 -7.31 -41.22
CA ALA A 205 34.97 -7.16 -42.32
C ALA A 205 36.36 -6.97 -41.70
#